data_AF-D8U4U1-F1
#
_entry.id   AF-D8U4U1-F1
#
_cell.length_a   1.000
_cell.length_b   1.000
_cell.length_c   1.000
_cell.angle_alpha   90.00
_cell.angle_beta   90.00
_cell.angle_gamma   90.00
#
_symmetry.space_group_name_H-M   'P 1'
#
loop_
_entity.id
_entity.type
_entity.pdbx_description
1 polymer ?
#
loop_
_entity_poly.entity_id
_entity_poly.type
_entity_poly.pdbx_seq_one_letter_code
_entity_poly.pdbx_strand_id
1 'polypeptide(L)'
;MAEPEVPAPALSPDPILFELYGSERPPVELLPGISLSPVVNSCWLPADAKVMLSESWIPVPQEEVEGSGPPPPSFNAAAPEYNELVRRLSRSTPFQQWNKLTIQAKELEKEISTLKGAEAEVGRNRSGGGGGGSGMGDELVTGATAAKNAELEVLRVAIADAEAVVSELKASFTDDPLSLVSWMQALTDLADGGLTTFEVSGAGWPYCSLRSLFGELPSAAPPAGFFDGVERVLGTFKRRYEKERGPNRIQLLLKLAPNVFADAWAAGGAAGAAAAVEAFVERARSNVFGAEGGTDAEGAVLPLDLVQLVWWDFKNSDPLPVLKTLQKLATDQLEVNEETGEVVISEPKKIRGIGLIDFPADQLKAVIQAGVPITCVQVLGLERLEAVEHSVLVRSSSPVLALCARYGIKVLARGGTLGGLLSDKYLGAPPPDPVKGDPDLDSVPACMDMVNNIGGWSKLQEALAVVKNVAEKHGVKPETVALRWQIDAGCFPLATTRWGPRAWRQFGYLGWGSQEMSGGKPGVDAALFQVESFLDVDDMTRLEALATVHA
;
A
#
# COMPACT_ATOMS: atom_id res chain seq x y z
N MET A 1 -35.89 -11.65 -26.85
CA MET A 1 -34.77 -10.99 -27.53
C MET A 1 -34.03 -10.24 -26.44
N ALA A 2 -32.85 -10.70 -26.05
CA ALA A 2 -32.00 -9.96 -25.12
C ALA A 2 -31.45 -8.75 -25.87
N GLU A 3 -31.54 -7.56 -25.28
CA GLU A 3 -30.91 -6.37 -25.82
C GLU A 3 -29.38 -6.60 -25.90
N PRO A 4 -28.72 -6.11 -26.97
CA PRO A 4 -27.27 -6.19 -27.05
C PRO A 4 -26.67 -5.36 -25.92
N GLU A 5 -25.85 -5.99 -25.06
CA GLU A 5 -25.04 -5.29 -24.06
C GLU A 5 -24.23 -4.20 -24.76
N VAL A 6 -24.51 -2.95 -24.41
CA VAL A 6 -23.65 -1.83 -24.77
C VAL A 6 -22.32 -2.06 -24.07
N PRO A 7 -21.19 -2.19 -24.79
CA PRO A 7 -19.90 -2.41 -24.13
C PRO A 7 -19.63 -1.23 -23.19
N ALA A 8 -19.33 -1.56 -21.93
CA ALA A 8 -18.93 -0.56 -20.95
C ALA A 8 -17.76 0.27 -21.51
N PRO A 9 -17.73 1.60 -21.31
CA PRO A 9 -16.63 2.43 -21.80
C PRO A 9 -15.31 1.90 -21.24
N ALA A 10 -14.32 1.72 -22.13
CA ALA A 10 -12.98 1.30 -21.73
C ALA A 10 -12.43 2.29 -20.68
N LEU A 11 -12.17 1.80 -19.47
CA LEU A 11 -11.57 2.59 -18.40
C LEU A 11 -10.13 2.96 -18.78
N SER A 12 -9.72 4.18 -18.50
CA SER A 12 -8.32 4.59 -18.67
C SER A 12 -7.40 3.78 -17.74
N PRO A 13 -6.15 3.50 -18.17
CA PRO A 13 -5.20 2.77 -17.33
C PRO A 13 -4.83 3.57 -16.08
N ASP A 14 -4.36 2.87 -15.04
CA ASP A 14 -3.79 3.49 -13.86
C ASP A 14 -2.53 4.27 -14.27
N PRO A 15 -2.44 5.58 -13.95
CA PRO A 15 -1.36 6.41 -14.45
C PRO A 15 0.01 6.00 -13.92
N ILE A 16 0.09 5.49 -12.68
CA ILE A 16 1.36 5.08 -12.07
C ILE A 16 1.83 3.77 -12.71
N LEU A 17 0.94 2.79 -12.85
CA LEU A 17 1.30 1.52 -13.47
C LEU A 17 1.62 1.66 -14.96
N PHE A 18 0.93 2.57 -15.66
CA PHE A 18 1.22 2.89 -17.05
C PHE A 18 2.60 3.54 -17.20
N GLU A 19 2.92 4.54 -16.38
CA GLU A 19 4.22 5.23 -16.42
C GLU A 19 5.39 4.29 -16.09
N LEU A 20 5.26 3.48 -15.05
CA LEU A 20 6.35 2.63 -14.56
C LEU A 20 6.54 1.35 -15.38
N TYR A 21 5.44 0.76 -15.84
CA TYR A 21 5.43 -0.61 -16.37
C TYR A 21 4.78 -0.73 -17.75
N GLY A 22 4.23 0.36 -18.32
CA GLY A 22 3.45 0.31 -19.55
C GLY A 22 2.16 -0.52 -19.41
N SER A 23 1.66 -0.70 -18.18
CA SER A 23 0.48 -1.52 -17.93
C SER A 23 -0.81 -0.79 -18.32
N GLU A 24 -1.69 -1.50 -19.03
CA GLU A 24 -3.03 -1.00 -19.39
C GLU A 24 -4.09 -1.30 -18.30
N ARG A 25 -3.68 -1.79 -17.13
CA ARG A 25 -4.59 -2.14 -16.05
C ARG A 25 -5.33 -0.88 -15.55
N PRO A 26 -6.67 -0.86 -15.53
CA PRO A 26 -7.40 0.27 -14.95
C PRO A 26 -7.27 0.26 -13.41
N PRO A 27 -7.45 1.41 -12.74
CA PRO A 27 -7.53 1.47 -11.28
C PRO A 27 -8.64 0.56 -10.76
N VAL A 28 -8.34 -0.18 -9.68
CA VAL A 28 -9.32 -1.01 -8.99
C VAL A 28 -9.64 -0.38 -7.64
N GLU A 29 -10.92 -0.28 -7.31
CA GLU A 29 -11.36 0.16 -5.99
C GLU A 29 -11.69 -1.04 -5.08
N LEU A 30 -11.20 -1.00 -3.84
CA LEU A 30 -11.59 -1.90 -2.76
C LEU A 30 -13.02 -1.61 -2.30
N LEU A 31 -13.29 -0.32 -2.08
CA LEU A 31 -14.57 0.29 -1.71
C LEU A 31 -14.69 1.59 -2.51
N PRO A 32 -15.90 2.15 -2.71
CA PRO A 32 -16.06 3.44 -3.39
C PRO A 32 -15.14 4.51 -2.80
N GLY A 33 -14.25 5.06 -3.64
CA GLY A 33 -13.26 6.08 -3.23
C GLY A 33 -12.01 5.57 -2.51
N ILE A 34 -11.83 4.25 -2.39
CA ILE A 34 -10.65 3.61 -1.78
C ILE A 34 -10.03 2.66 -2.80
N SER A 35 -8.86 3.02 -3.32
CA SER A 35 -8.11 2.21 -4.28
C SER A 35 -7.54 0.92 -3.66
N LEU A 36 -7.35 -0.09 -4.50
CA LEU A 36 -6.68 -1.34 -4.19
C LEU A 36 -5.53 -1.52 -5.18
N SER A 37 -4.30 -1.53 -4.68
CA SER A 37 -3.13 -1.84 -5.50
C SER A 37 -3.14 -3.31 -5.94
N PRO A 38 -2.54 -3.65 -7.10
CA PRO A 38 -2.55 -5.02 -7.63
C PRO A 38 -1.88 -6.06 -6.72
N VAL A 39 -0.92 -5.62 -5.90
CA VAL A 39 -0.24 -6.43 -4.88
C VAL A 39 -0.30 -5.64 -3.57
N VAL A 40 -0.71 -6.30 -2.50
CA VAL A 40 -0.81 -5.70 -1.16
C VAL A 40 0.45 -6.01 -0.36
N ASN A 41 0.98 -5.03 0.36
CA ASN A 41 2.16 -5.20 1.22
C ASN A 41 1.75 -5.66 2.62
N SER A 42 2.03 -6.90 2.99
CA SER A 42 1.89 -7.40 4.37
C SER A 42 3.10 -6.96 5.19
N CYS A 43 2.90 -5.94 6.04
CA CYS A 43 4.00 -5.26 6.73
C CYS A 43 4.45 -6.02 7.98
N TRP A 44 5.54 -6.78 7.88
CA TRP A 44 6.15 -7.47 9.02
C TRP A 44 7.32 -6.64 9.54
N LEU A 45 7.18 -6.02 10.72
CA LEU A 45 8.23 -5.14 11.25
C LEU A 45 9.54 -5.90 11.50
N PRO A 46 10.72 -5.31 11.17
CA PRO A 46 12.03 -5.92 11.41
C PRO A 46 12.47 -5.85 12.87
N ALA A 47 11.83 -5.00 13.67
CA ALA A 47 12.10 -4.78 15.08
C ALA A 47 10.82 -4.33 15.80
N ASP A 48 10.89 -4.22 17.13
CA ASP A 48 9.79 -3.66 17.92
C ASP A 48 9.49 -2.21 17.51
N ALA A 49 8.20 -1.87 17.43
CA ALA A 49 7.75 -0.55 16.99
C ALA A 49 8.32 0.58 17.84
N LYS A 50 8.54 0.39 19.15
CA LYS A 50 9.15 1.40 20.01
C LYS A 50 10.58 1.73 19.58
N VAL A 51 11.33 0.72 19.15
CA VAL A 51 12.70 0.91 18.63
C VAL A 51 12.64 1.69 17.32
N MET A 52 11.82 1.22 16.38
CA MET A 52 11.68 1.84 15.05
C MET A 52 11.22 3.32 15.12
N LEU A 53 10.25 3.62 15.99
CA LEU A 53 9.73 4.97 16.20
C LEU A 53 10.66 5.87 17.02
N SER A 54 11.79 5.35 17.51
CA SER A 54 12.84 6.11 18.20
C SER A 54 14.10 6.35 17.35
N GLU A 55 14.13 5.82 16.12
CA GLU A 55 15.22 6.05 15.18
C GLU A 55 15.29 7.55 14.79
N SER A 56 16.46 7.97 14.31
CA SER A 56 16.66 9.33 13.79
C SER A 56 17.60 9.29 12.59
N TRP A 57 17.22 9.99 11.51
CA TRP A 57 18.13 10.23 10.38
C TRP A 57 19.08 11.41 10.62
N ILE A 58 18.72 12.30 11.54
CA ILE A 58 19.48 13.50 11.87
C ILE A 58 20.72 13.07 12.65
N PRO A 59 21.94 13.32 12.14
CA PRO A 59 23.17 12.89 12.81
C PRO A 59 23.34 13.63 14.14
N VAL A 60 23.77 12.89 15.17
CA VAL A 60 24.14 13.48 16.46
C VAL A 60 25.47 14.22 16.28
N PRO A 61 25.59 15.50 16.70
CA PRO A 61 26.87 16.20 16.69
C PRO A 61 27.90 15.41 17.50
N GLN A 62 29.04 15.08 16.90
CA GLN A 62 30.14 14.47 17.66
C GLN A 62 30.76 15.53 18.57
N GLU A 63 30.91 15.23 19.87
CA GLU A 63 31.71 16.08 20.75
C GLU A 63 33.15 16.12 20.23
N GLU A 64 33.70 17.33 20.06
CA GLU A 64 35.10 17.51 19.67
C GLU A 64 36.01 16.97 20.80
N VAL A 65 36.51 15.75 20.63
CA VAL A 65 37.51 15.19 21.54
C VAL A 65 38.84 15.92 21.29
N GLU A 66 39.38 16.58 22.32
CA GLU A 66 40.70 17.22 22.25
C GLU A 66 41.75 16.19 21.78
N GLY A 67 42.43 16.51 20.66
CA GLY A 67 43.44 15.63 20.04
C GLY A 67 42.90 14.70 18.95
N SER A 68 41.61 14.76 18.60
CA SER A 68 41.11 14.19 17.35
C SER A 68 41.73 14.90 16.14
N GLY A 69 41.83 14.21 15.01
CA GLY A 69 42.60 14.62 13.83
C GLY A 69 42.13 15.94 13.16
N PRO A 70 42.51 16.20 11.90
CA PRO A 70 42.06 17.40 11.22
C PRO A 70 40.52 17.49 11.24
N PRO A 71 39.94 18.70 11.34
CA PRO A 71 38.50 18.89 11.39
C PRO A 71 37.84 18.21 10.17
N PRO A 72 36.60 17.71 10.31
CA PRO A 72 35.89 17.12 9.19
C PRO A 72 35.80 18.14 8.03
N PRO A 73 35.82 17.66 6.76
CA PRO A 73 35.72 18.54 5.61
C PRO A 73 34.40 19.34 5.65
N SER A 74 34.44 20.58 5.14
CA SER A 74 33.26 21.47 5.10
C SER A 74 32.12 20.95 4.22
N PHE A 75 32.39 19.95 3.37
CA PHE A 75 31.40 19.29 2.52
C PHE A 75 31.52 17.77 2.66
N ASN A 76 30.39 17.12 2.92
CA ASN A 76 30.26 15.67 2.96
C ASN A 76 29.31 15.20 1.84
N ALA A 77 29.87 14.65 0.76
CA ALA A 77 29.09 14.15 -0.39
C ALA A 77 28.18 12.95 -0.04
N ALA A 78 28.48 12.23 1.05
CA ALA A 78 27.71 11.07 1.49
C ALA A 78 26.57 11.43 2.46
N ALA A 79 26.38 12.72 2.77
CA ALA A 79 25.36 13.12 3.73
C ALA A 79 23.92 12.87 3.20
N PRO A 80 22.95 12.46 4.04
CA PRO A 80 21.57 12.19 3.62
C PRO A 80 20.89 13.40 2.94
N GLU A 81 21.28 14.62 3.31
CA GLU A 81 20.76 15.88 2.77
C GLU A 81 21.03 16.04 1.27
N TYR A 82 22.11 15.46 0.75
CA TYR A 82 22.48 15.51 -0.66
C TYR A 82 22.06 14.27 -1.44
N ASN A 83 21.55 13.25 -0.76
CA ASN A 83 21.19 11.96 -1.35
C ASN A 83 19.70 11.69 -1.18
N GLU A 84 19.26 11.28 0.00
CA GLU A 84 17.87 10.86 0.24
C GLU A 84 16.90 12.04 0.23
N LEU A 85 17.27 13.16 0.88
CA LEU A 85 16.41 14.35 0.95
C LEU A 85 16.09 14.89 -0.45
N VAL A 86 17.10 14.95 -1.33
CA VAL A 86 16.93 15.43 -2.71
C VAL A 86 15.96 14.52 -3.47
N ARG A 87 16.10 13.19 -3.35
CA ARG A 87 15.20 12.23 -3.99
C ARG A 87 13.77 12.39 -3.49
N ARG A 88 13.57 12.38 -2.18
CA ARG A 88 12.25 12.48 -1.54
C ARG A 88 11.55 13.80 -1.88
N LEU A 89 12.27 14.92 -1.77
CA LEU A 89 11.72 16.24 -2.07
C LEU A 89 11.37 16.39 -3.56
N SER A 90 12.23 15.92 -4.48
CA SER A 90 11.99 16.04 -5.92
C SER A 90 10.74 15.29 -6.40
N ARG A 91 10.32 14.24 -5.68
CA ARG A 91 9.10 13.47 -5.98
C ARG A 91 7.85 13.97 -5.25
N SER A 92 7.98 14.99 -4.40
CA SER A 92 6.86 15.56 -3.67
C SER A 92 5.87 16.27 -4.58
N THR A 93 4.59 16.26 -4.22
CA THR A 93 3.53 16.94 -5.00
C THR A 93 3.81 18.45 -5.13
N PRO A 94 4.22 19.17 -4.07
CA PRO A 94 4.56 20.59 -4.19
C PRO A 94 5.71 20.85 -5.16
N PHE A 95 6.76 20.02 -5.15
CA PHE A 95 7.91 20.20 -6.04
C PHE A 95 7.54 19.94 -7.50
N GLN A 96 6.76 18.89 -7.77
CA GLN A 96 6.27 18.59 -9.11
C GLN A 96 5.35 19.70 -9.64
N GLN A 97 4.50 20.27 -8.79
CA GLN A 97 3.66 21.41 -9.15
C GLN A 97 4.49 22.66 -9.44
N TRP A 98 5.47 23.00 -8.60
CA TRP A 98 6.39 24.10 -8.83
C TRP A 98 7.14 23.96 -10.16
N ASN A 99 7.64 22.75 -10.46
CA ASN A 99 8.33 22.46 -11.72
C ASN A 99 7.40 22.64 -12.92
N LYS A 100 6.17 22.13 -12.86
CA LYS A 100 5.16 22.28 -13.93
C LYS A 100 4.84 23.75 -14.19
N LEU A 101 4.58 24.54 -13.15
CA LEU A 101 4.30 25.97 -13.28
C LEU A 101 5.48 26.73 -13.90
N THR A 102 6.71 26.38 -13.52
CA THR A 102 7.92 26.99 -14.08
C THR A 102 8.09 26.67 -15.57
N ILE A 103 7.78 25.44 -16.00
CA ILE A 103 7.77 25.06 -17.42
C ILE A 103 6.72 25.87 -18.18
N GLN A 104 5.49 25.95 -17.67
CA GLN A 104 4.40 26.73 -18.28
C GLN A 104 4.76 28.21 -18.41
N ALA A 105 5.35 28.82 -17.37
CA ALA A 105 5.78 30.20 -17.41
C ALA A 105 6.84 30.44 -18.50
N LYS A 106 7.80 29.51 -18.64
CA LYS A 106 8.83 29.60 -19.68
C LYS A 106 8.27 29.45 -21.10
N GLU A 107 7.29 28.57 -21.29
CA GLU A 107 6.57 28.44 -22.56
C GLU A 107 5.81 29.71 -22.91
N LEU A 108 5.12 30.30 -21.92
CA LEU A 108 4.38 31.54 -22.08
C LEU A 108 5.29 32.74 -22.37
N GLU A 109 6.44 32.84 -21.71
CA GLU A 109 7.46 33.85 -22.01
C GLU A 109 7.96 33.75 -23.47
N LYS A 110 8.10 32.54 -23.99
CA LYS A 110 8.46 32.30 -25.39
C LYS A 110 7.34 32.71 -26.35
N GLU A 111 6.08 32.43 -26.02
CA GLU A 111 4.92 32.90 -26.79
C GLU A 111 4.87 34.43 -26.83
N ILE A 112 5.01 35.10 -25.70
CA ILE A 112 5.04 36.56 -25.59
C ILE A 112 6.18 37.15 -26.43
N SER A 113 7.38 36.55 -26.37
CA SER A 113 8.52 37.00 -27.18
C SER A 113 8.23 36.90 -28.68
N THR A 114 7.55 35.82 -29.10
CA THR A 114 7.16 35.61 -30.50
C THR A 114 6.12 36.63 -30.96
N LEU A 115 5.11 36.92 -30.13
CA LEU A 115 4.10 37.94 -30.41
C LEU A 115 4.71 39.34 -30.52
N LYS A 116 5.59 39.72 -29.60
CA LYS A 116 6.33 40.99 -29.66
C LYS A 116 7.20 41.09 -30.91
N GLY A 117 7.79 39.98 -31.36
CA GLY A 117 8.51 39.91 -32.63
C GLY A 117 7.61 40.20 -33.83
N ALA A 118 6.43 39.61 -33.87
CA ALA A 118 5.43 39.85 -34.91
C ALA A 118 4.91 41.30 -34.89
N GLU A 119 4.65 41.89 -33.71
CA GLU A 119 4.31 43.31 -33.56
C GLU A 119 5.38 44.22 -34.16
N ALA A 120 6.65 43.93 -33.87
CA ALA A 120 7.78 44.71 -34.39
C ALA A 120 7.93 44.60 -35.92
N GLU A 121 7.59 43.44 -36.51
CA GLU A 121 7.62 43.22 -37.95
C GLU A 121 6.46 43.92 -38.69
N VAL A 122 5.26 43.89 -38.13
CA VAL A 122 4.10 44.68 -38.60
C VAL A 122 4.42 46.19 -38.54
N GLY A 123 5.05 46.63 -37.45
CA GLY A 123 5.51 48.02 -37.30
C GLY A 123 6.56 48.44 -38.34
N ARG A 124 7.51 47.56 -38.69
CA ARG A 124 8.53 47.81 -39.73
C ARG A 124 7.95 47.83 -41.15
N ASN A 125 7.00 46.95 -41.48
CA ASN A 125 6.37 46.94 -42.81
C ASN A 125 5.57 48.23 -43.08
N ARG A 126 5.07 48.90 -42.03
CA ARG A 126 4.44 50.23 -42.13
C ARG A 126 5.42 51.37 -42.41
N SER A 127 6.64 51.33 -41.88
CA SER A 127 7.62 52.41 -42.10
C SER A 127 8.29 52.36 -43.47
N GLY A 128 8.18 51.24 -44.19
CA GLY A 128 8.71 51.06 -45.55
C GLY A 128 7.71 51.19 -46.71
N GLY A 129 6.39 51.16 -46.46
CA GLY A 129 5.36 51.17 -47.50
C GLY A 129 4.20 52.11 -47.19
N GLY A 130 4.09 53.21 -47.94
CA GLY A 130 2.96 54.14 -47.86
C GLY A 130 1.67 53.48 -48.35
N GLY A 131 0.81 53.05 -47.43
CA GLY A 131 -0.50 52.52 -47.76
C GLY A 131 -1.36 52.30 -46.52
N GLY A 132 -2.39 53.13 -46.34
CA GLY A 132 -3.36 53.03 -45.27
C GLY A 132 -4.22 51.78 -45.40
N GLY A 133 -3.97 50.77 -44.56
CA GLY A 133 -4.77 49.57 -44.44
C GLY A 133 -4.81 49.04 -42.99
N SER A 134 -6.03 48.98 -42.45
CA SER A 134 -6.51 48.23 -41.27
C SER A 134 -5.78 48.40 -39.92
N GLY A 135 -6.33 49.21 -39.02
CA GLY A 135 -5.93 49.31 -37.60
C GLY A 135 -6.45 48.16 -36.71
N MET A 136 -7.37 47.33 -37.21
CA MET A 136 -8.03 46.29 -36.41
C MET A 136 -7.08 45.15 -36.00
N GLY A 137 -6.12 44.79 -36.86
CA GLY A 137 -5.17 43.71 -36.58
C GLY A 137 -4.10 44.08 -35.55
N ASP A 138 -3.79 45.37 -35.41
CA ASP A 138 -2.75 45.89 -34.51
C ASP A 138 -3.25 45.96 -33.05
N GLU A 139 -4.51 46.39 -32.86
CA GLU A 139 -5.20 46.35 -31.57
C GLU A 139 -5.44 44.91 -31.09
N LEU A 140 -5.69 43.98 -32.02
CA LEU A 140 -5.84 42.55 -31.71
C LEU A 140 -4.54 41.91 -31.21
N VAL A 141 -3.40 42.21 -31.83
CA VAL A 141 -2.10 41.62 -31.44
C VAL A 141 -1.58 42.26 -30.15
N THR A 142 -1.66 43.59 -30.01
CA THR A 142 -1.27 44.28 -28.75
C THR A 142 -2.15 43.88 -27.57
N GLY A 143 -3.46 43.69 -27.80
CA GLY A 143 -4.38 43.12 -26.81
C GLY A 143 -4.02 41.69 -26.42
N ALA A 144 -3.61 40.86 -27.39
CA ALA A 144 -3.17 39.48 -27.13
C ALA A 144 -1.86 39.43 -26.32
N THR A 145 -0.88 40.29 -26.63
CA THR A 145 0.35 40.43 -25.85
C THR A 145 0.07 40.88 -24.42
N ALA A 146 -0.81 41.87 -24.22
CA ALA A 146 -1.20 42.32 -22.89
C ALA A 146 -1.88 41.22 -22.07
N ALA A 147 -2.81 40.48 -22.68
CA ALA A 147 -3.50 39.36 -22.04
C ALA A 147 -2.52 38.24 -21.60
N LYS A 148 -1.57 37.89 -22.48
CA LYS A 148 -0.55 36.88 -22.18
C LYS A 148 0.43 37.32 -21.09
N ASN A 149 0.79 38.60 -21.01
CA ASN A 149 1.58 39.12 -19.89
C ASN A 149 0.80 39.04 -18.56
N ALA A 150 -0.52 39.30 -18.56
CA ALA A 150 -1.33 39.14 -17.36
C ALA A 150 -1.41 37.67 -16.89
N GLU A 151 -1.55 36.73 -17.83
CA GLU A 151 -1.47 35.29 -17.57
C GLU A 151 -0.10 34.90 -16.97
N LEU A 152 0.99 35.49 -17.46
CA LEU A 152 2.34 35.27 -16.93
C LEU A 152 2.50 35.78 -15.49
N GLU A 153 1.93 36.94 -15.15
CA GLU A 153 1.96 37.44 -13.77
C GLU A 153 1.16 36.53 -12.82
N VAL A 154 0.02 35.98 -13.26
CA VAL A 154 -0.71 34.96 -12.48
C VAL A 154 0.14 33.72 -12.24
N LEU A 155 0.85 33.23 -13.27
CA LEU A 155 1.78 32.11 -13.11
C LEU A 155 2.94 32.44 -12.17
N ARG A 156 3.50 33.65 -12.20
CA ARG A 156 4.57 34.08 -11.31
C ARG A 156 4.15 34.07 -9.84
N VAL A 157 2.94 34.55 -9.54
CA VAL A 157 2.37 34.46 -8.20
C VAL A 157 2.20 33.00 -7.78
N ALA A 158 1.63 32.16 -8.65
CA ALA A 158 1.46 30.73 -8.36
C ALA A 158 2.81 30.00 -8.15
N ILE A 159 3.87 30.37 -8.88
CA ILE A 159 5.23 29.85 -8.68
C ILE A 159 5.76 30.25 -7.31
N ALA A 160 5.60 31.51 -6.90
CA ALA A 160 6.05 31.99 -5.60
C ALA A 160 5.35 31.26 -4.45
N ASP A 161 4.03 31.07 -4.56
CA ASP A 161 3.25 30.29 -3.59
C ASP A 161 3.72 28.83 -3.53
N ALA A 162 3.94 28.19 -4.69
CA ALA A 162 4.45 26.82 -4.75
C ALA A 162 5.87 26.69 -4.18
N GLU A 163 6.74 27.67 -4.41
CA GLU A 163 8.10 27.73 -3.85
C GLU A 163 8.08 27.85 -2.32
N ALA A 164 7.15 28.64 -1.77
CA ALA A 164 6.96 28.73 -0.32
C ALA A 164 6.56 27.37 0.28
N VAL A 165 5.61 26.66 -0.35
CA VAL A 165 5.20 25.31 0.08
C VAL A 165 6.34 24.30 -0.04
N VAL A 166 7.15 24.35 -1.11
CA VAL A 166 8.34 23.49 -1.26
C VAL A 166 9.36 23.77 -0.15
N SER A 167 9.56 25.04 0.19
CA SER A 167 10.49 25.45 1.25
C SER A 167 10.03 24.97 2.63
N GLU A 168 8.73 25.09 2.93
CA GLU A 168 8.13 24.57 4.15
C GLU A 168 8.24 23.03 4.22
N LEU A 169 7.92 22.34 3.13
CA LEU A 169 8.04 20.89 3.07
C LEU A 169 9.49 20.44 3.28
N LYS A 170 10.45 21.13 2.66
CA LYS A 170 11.88 20.86 2.83
C LYS A 170 12.30 21.01 4.29
N ALA A 171 11.91 22.09 4.97
CA ALA A 171 12.20 22.30 6.40
C ALA A 171 11.61 21.17 7.26
N SER A 172 10.41 20.70 6.91
CA SER A 172 9.76 19.62 7.67
C SER A 172 10.47 18.26 7.64
N PHE A 173 11.47 18.05 6.77
CA PHE A 173 12.30 16.84 6.84
C PHE A 173 13.27 16.90 8.03
N THR A 174 13.86 18.07 8.30
CA THR A 174 14.76 18.25 9.44
C THR A 174 14.02 18.38 10.77
N ASP A 175 12.76 18.81 10.74
CA ASP A 175 11.93 18.87 11.96
C ASP A 175 11.45 17.47 12.42
N ASP A 176 11.41 16.50 11.50
CA ASP A 176 10.92 15.14 11.75
C ASP A 176 12.07 14.13 11.63
N PRO A 177 12.59 13.60 12.75
CA PRO A 177 13.71 12.67 12.75
C PRO A 177 13.37 11.30 12.11
N LEU A 178 12.09 10.99 11.89
CA LEU A 178 11.66 9.75 11.24
C LEU A 178 11.50 9.90 9.73
N SER A 179 11.59 11.10 9.17
CA SER A 179 11.22 11.33 7.76
C SER A 179 12.11 10.61 6.74
N LEU A 180 13.42 10.45 7.03
CA LEU A 180 14.41 9.81 6.16
C LEU A 180 15.05 8.55 6.77
N VAL A 181 14.46 7.96 7.81
CA VAL A 181 14.96 6.69 8.35
C VAL A 181 14.73 5.54 7.36
N SER A 182 15.54 4.50 7.47
CA SER A 182 15.59 3.42 6.47
C SER A 182 14.26 2.70 6.24
N TRP A 183 13.47 2.48 7.29
CA TRP A 183 12.17 1.83 7.18
C TRP A 183 11.11 2.73 6.54
N MET A 184 11.16 4.05 6.77
CA MET A 184 10.29 5.02 6.12
C MET A 184 10.57 5.02 4.61
N GLN A 185 11.85 4.99 4.24
CA GLN A 185 12.27 4.93 2.84
C GLN A 185 11.79 3.65 2.16
N ALA A 186 11.94 2.48 2.80
CA ALA A 186 11.48 1.21 2.23
C ALA A 186 9.97 1.20 1.95
N LEU A 187 9.15 1.76 2.85
CA LEU A 187 7.70 1.87 2.64
C LEU A 187 7.35 2.88 1.55
N THR A 188 8.04 4.03 1.51
CA THR A 188 7.86 5.04 0.45
C THR A 188 8.22 4.47 -0.92
N ASP A 189 9.32 3.71 -1.04
CA ASP A 189 9.73 3.10 -2.31
C ASP A 189 8.70 2.08 -2.82
N LEU A 190 8.11 1.28 -1.92
CA LEU A 190 7.03 0.35 -2.28
C LEU A 190 5.78 1.09 -2.78
N ALA A 191 5.38 2.15 -2.08
CA ALA A 191 4.24 2.98 -2.48
C ALA A 191 4.48 3.68 -3.82
N ASP A 192 5.67 4.26 -4.02
CA ASP A 192 6.10 4.87 -5.29
C ASP A 192 6.17 3.83 -6.43
N GLY A 193 6.38 2.54 -6.11
CA GLY A 193 6.30 1.43 -7.07
C GLY A 193 4.89 1.01 -7.46
N GLY A 194 3.85 1.72 -7.01
CA GLY A 194 2.43 1.42 -7.29
C GLY A 194 1.79 0.44 -6.30
N LEU A 195 2.48 0.12 -5.20
CA LEU A 195 1.99 -0.79 -4.16
C LEU A 195 1.50 0.01 -2.96
N THR A 196 0.37 0.71 -3.12
CA THR A 196 -0.11 1.69 -2.13
C THR A 196 -1.00 1.13 -1.04
N THR A 197 -1.34 -0.16 -1.08
CA THR A 197 -2.14 -0.83 -0.07
C THR A 197 -1.24 -1.60 0.89
N PHE A 198 -1.34 -1.30 2.18
CA PHE A 198 -0.54 -1.92 3.25
C PHE A 198 -1.45 -2.59 4.26
N GLU A 199 -1.10 -3.81 4.63
CA GLU A 199 -1.83 -4.61 5.62
C GLU A 199 -1.02 -4.73 6.91
N VAL A 200 -1.73 -4.59 8.03
CA VAL A 200 -1.19 -4.73 9.38
C VAL A 200 -0.99 -6.22 9.67
N SER A 201 0.27 -6.63 9.73
CA SER A 201 0.65 -8.03 9.94
C SER A 201 1.93 -8.18 10.76
N GLY A 202 2.29 -9.41 11.07
CA GLY A 202 3.53 -9.76 11.73
C GLY A 202 3.55 -11.24 12.05
N ALA A 203 4.61 -11.67 12.76
CA ALA A 203 4.69 -13.02 13.30
C ALA A 203 3.46 -13.31 14.19
N GLY A 204 2.63 -14.25 13.76
CA GLY A 204 1.40 -14.66 14.42
C GLY A 204 1.46 -16.07 14.98
N TRP A 205 0.29 -16.61 15.30
CA TRP A 205 0.15 -18.01 15.71
C TRP A 205 0.68 -18.96 14.63
N PRO A 206 1.25 -20.13 14.96
CA PRO A 206 1.65 -20.58 16.30
C PRO A 206 3.03 -20.06 16.73
N TYR A 207 3.75 -19.35 15.86
CA TYR A 207 5.16 -18.98 16.04
C TYR A 207 5.36 -17.55 16.53
N CYS A 208 4.71 -17.21 17.65
CA CYS A 208 4.84 -15.92 18.30
C CYS A 208 4.87 -16.07 19.84
N SER A 209 4.97 -14.96 20.56
CA SER A 209 4.74 -14.95 22.01
C SER A 209 3.27 -15.27 22.30
N LEU A 210 2.98 -16.52 22.65
CA LEU A 210 1.62 -16.95 23.00
C LEU A 210 1.07 -16.22 24.22
N ARG A 211 1.94 -15.83 25.16
CA ARG A 211 1.54 -14.97 26.30
C ARG A 211 1.07 -13.60 25.83
N SER A 212 1.70 -13.02 24.82
CA SER A 212 1.27 -11.72 24.28
C SER A 212 -0.02 -11.84 23.47
N LEU A 213 -0.27 -13.00 22.85
CA LEU A 213 -1.45 -13.24 22.02
C LEU A 213 -2.69 -13.63 22.83
N PHE A 214 -2.54 -14.55 23.78
CA PHE A 214 -3.65 -15.16 24.54
C PHE A 214 -3.56 -14.96 26.05
N GLY A 215 -2.54 -14.25 26.55
CA GLY A 215 -2.41 -13.97 27.98
C GLY A 215 -3.38 -12.90 28.45
N GLU A 216 -3.76 -12.99 29.72
CA GLU A 216 -4.49 -11.94 30.42
C GLU A 216 -3.60 -10.72 30.67
N LEU A 217 -4.14 -9.54 30.38
CA LEU A 217 -3.47 -8.27 30.68
C LEU A 217 -3.94 -7.74 32.04
N PRO A 218 -3.07 -7.06 32.81
CA PRO A 218 -3.48 -6.36 34.02
C PRO A 218 -4.62 -5.37 33.73
N SER A 219 -5.55 -5.18 34.67
CA SER A 219 -6.69 -4.27 34.50
C SER A 219 -6.31 -2.81 34.22
N ALA A 220 -5.09 -2.41 34.59
CA ALA A 220 -4.54 -1.07 34.35
C ALA A 220 -3.79 -0.94 33.00
N ALA A 221 -3.63 -2.04 32.24
CA ALA A 221 -2.99 -1.98 30.94
C ALA A 221 -3.87 -1.23 29.94
N PRO A 222 -3.30 -0.36 29.08
CA PRO A 222 -4.07 0.23 28.01
C PRO A 222 -4.59 -0.86 27.06
N PRO A 223 -5.78 -0.69 26.46
CA PRO A 223 -6.34 -1.68 25.55
C PRO A 223 -5.54 -1.72 24.24
N ALA A 224 -4.45 -2.47 24.20
CA ALA A 224 -3.60 -2.64 23.01
C ALA A 224 -3.85 -4.02 22.38
N GLY A 225 -4.11 -4.03 21.07
CA GLY A 225 -4.18 -5.28 20.30
C GLY A 225 -2.79 -5.84 20.02
N PHE A 226 -2.72 -7.12 19.64
CA PHE A 226 -1.45 -7.80 19.34
C PHE A 226 -0.61 -7.08 18.25
N PHE A 227 -1.26 -6.42 17.29
CA PHE A 227 -0.60 -5.70 16.18
C PHE A 227 -0.50 -4.18 16.39
N ASP A 228 -0.73 -3.66 17.60
CA ASP A 228 -0.73 -2.20 17.89
C ASP A 228 0.54 -1.47 17.43
N GLY A 229 1.72 -2.08 17.63
CA GLY A 229 2.98 -1.48 17.19
C GLY A 229 3.04 -1.27 15.67
N VAL A 230 2.50 -2.21 14.91
CA VAL A 230 2.46 -2.16 13.44
C VAL A 230 1.48 -1.09 12.96
N GLU A 231 0.33 -0.97 13.61
CA GLU A 231 -0.64 0.12 13.38
C GLU A 231 0.03 1.50 13.55
N ARG A 232 0.82 1.69 14.62
CA ARG A 232 1.53 2.95 14.90
C ARG A 232 2.61 3.29 13.88
N VAL A 233 3.40 2.30 13.45
CA VAL A 233 4.42 2.49 12.40
C VAL A 233 3.77 2.86 11.07
N LEU A 234 2.77 2.09 10.63
CA LEU A 234 2.07 2.35 9.37
C LEU A 234 1.26 3.65 9.39
N GLY A 235 0.66 4.02 10.54
CA GLY A 235 0.00 5.31 10.71
C GLY A 235 0.97 6.48 10.58
N THR A 236 2.16 6.37 11.21
CA THR A 236 3.23 7.37 11.08
C THR A 236 3.70 7.50 9.63
N PHE A 237 3.91 6.38 8.95
CA PHE A 237 4.24 6.34 7.52
C PHE A 237 3.15 7.01 6.66
N LYS A 238 1.87 6.62 6.82
CA LYS A 238 0.75 7.17 6.05
C LYS A 238 0.70 8.70 6.17
N ARG A 239 0.75 9.23 7.39
CA ARG A 239 0.72 10.69 7.62
C ARG A 239 1.91 11.39 6.97
N ARG A 240 3.11 10.82 7.07
CA ARG A 240 4.30 11.39 6.44
C ARG A 240 4.20 11.38 4.91
N TYR A 241 3.78 10.24 4.34
CA TYR A 241 3.63 10.08 2.90
C TYR A 241 2.55 11.03 2.35
N GLU A 242 1.41 11.17 3.03
CA GLU A 242 0.33 12.05 2.60
C GLU A 242 0.68 13.54 2.72
N LYS A 243 1.51 13.92 3.71
CA LYS A 243 2.10 15.26 3.77
C LYS A 243 3.00 15.56 2.56
N GLU A 244 3.73 14.56 2.06
CA GLU A 244 4.65 14.72 0.92
C GLU A 244 3.97 14.61 -0.46
N ARG A 245 2.99 13.70 -0.59
CA ARG A 245 2.41 13.27 -1.88
C ARG A 245 0.93 13.60 -2.03
N GLY A 246 0.32 14.21 -1.02
CA GLY A 246 -1.11 14.55 -0.98
C GLY A 246 -1.97 13.46 -0.32
N PRO A 247 -3.23 13.79 -0.02
CA PRO A 247 -4.12 12.94 0.78
C PRO A 247 -4.55 11.66 0.05
N ASN A 248 -5.01 10.67 0.81
CA ASN A 248 -5.63 9.42 0.33
C ASN A 248 -4.77 8.59 -0.63
N ARG A 249 -3.44 8.69 -0.51
CA ARG A 249 -2.50 7.93 -1.35
C ARG A 249 -2.15 6.56 -0.81
N ILE A 250 -2.28 6.36 0.50
CA ILE A 250 -1.93 5.09 1.18
C ILE A 250 -3.18 4.51 1.80
N GLN A 251 -3.48 3.25 1.50
CA GLN A 251 -4.61 2.53 2.08
C GLN A 251 -4.11 1.55 3.14
N LEU A 252 -4.71 1.57 4.33
CA LEU A 252 -4.34 0.68 5.44
C LEU A 252 -5.44 -0.35 5.74
N LEU A 253 -5.09 -1.62 5.61
CA LEU A 253 -5.96 -2.74 6.03
C LEU A 253 -5.55 -3.15 7.45
N LEU A 254 -6.39 -2.83 8.43
CA LEU A 254 -6.10 -3.11 9.84
C LEU A 254 -6.55 -4.50 10.24
N LYS A 255 -6.01 -5.03 11.34
CA LYS A 255 -6.28 -6.39 11.80
C LYS A 255 -6.76 -6.43 13.24
N LEU A 256 -8.02 -6.84 13.41
CA LEU A 256 -8.63 -7.12 14.70
C LEU A 256 -8.52 -8.62 14.99
N ALA A 257 -7.75 -8.97 16.01
CA ALA A 257 -7.57 -10.34 16.50
C ALA A 257 -7.92 -10.40 18.00
N PRO A 258 -9.21 -10.45 18.37
CA PRO A 258 -9.63 -10.41 19.77
C PRO A 258 -9.22 -11.71 20.48
N ASN A 259 -8.80 -11.61 21.75
CA ASN A 259 -8.59 -12.80 22.57
C ASN A 259 -9.94 -13.33 23.06
N VAL A 260 -10.57 -14.18 22.24
CA VAL A 260 -11.89 -14.79 22.53
C VAL A 260 -11.86 -15.78 23.71
N PHE A 261 -10.66 -16.10 24.21
CA PHE A 261 -10.46 -16.99 25.35
C PHE A 261 -10.28 -16.24 26.67
N ALA A 262 -10.25 -14.90 26.65
CA ALA A 262 -10.04 -14.10 27.84
C ALA A 262 -11.25 -14.14 28.80
N ASP A 263 -10.99 -14.06 30.10
CA ASP A 263 -12.03 -14.04 31.14
C ASP A 263 -13.00 -12.86 30.94
N ALA A 264 -12.46 -11.71 30.55
CA ALA A 264 -13.26 -10.52 30.24
C ALA A 264 -14.19 -10.73 29.04
N TRP A 265 -13.77 -11.54 28.05
CA TRP A 265 -14.60 -11.91 26.91
C TRP A 265 -15.78 -12.78 27.34
N ALA A 266 -15.49 -13.81 28.15
CA ALA A 266 -16.50 -14.71 28.68
C ALA A 266 -17.51 -14.00 29.60
N ALA A 267 -17.03 -13.08 30.45
CA ALA A 267 -17.88 -12.35 31.41
C ALA A 267 -18.74 -11.25 30.75
N GLY A 268 -18.22 -10.58 29.73
CA GLY A 268 -18.89 -9.43 29.09
C GLY A 268 -19.98 -9.80 28.08
N GLY A 269 -20.00 -11.03 27.59
CA GLY A 269 -20.93 -11.48 26.55
C GLY A 269 -20.92 -10.57 25.31
N ALA A 270 -22.06 -10.44 24.64
CA ALA A 270 -22.18 -9.64 23.42
C ALA A 270 -21.90 -8.13 23.64
N ALA A 271 -22.30 -7.58 24.79
CA ALA A 271 -22.08 -6.17 25.10
C ALA A 271 -20.60 -5.86 25.37
N GLY A 272 -19.90 -6.75 26.09
CA GLY A 272 -18.46 -6.64 26.31
C GLY A 272 -17.67 -6.79 25.01
N ALA A 273 -18.07 -7.71 24.14
CA ALA A 273 -17.48 -7.85 22.80
C ALA A 273 -17.66 -6.57 21.98
N ALA A 274 -18.86 -5.96 21.99
CA ALA A 274 -19.11 -4.70 21.30
C ALA A 274 -18.22 -3.56 21.83
N ALA A 275 -18.15 -3.38 23.15
CA ALA A 275 -17.29 -2.36 23.77
C ALA A 275 -15.81 -2.55 23.43
N ALA A 276 -15.32 -3.80 23.40
CA ALA A 276 -13.94 -4.10 23.02
C ALA A 276 -13.63 -3.75 21.56
N VAL A 277 -14.58 -4.00 20.65
CA VAL A 277 -14.48 -3.63 19.23
C VAL A 277 -14.48 -2.12 19.05
N GLU A 278 -15.37 -1.40 19.73
CA GLU A 278 -15.41 0.07 19.69
C GLU A 278 -14.11 0.68 20.22
N ALA A 279 -13.60 0.18 21.34
CA ALA A 279 -12.32 0.60 21.90
C ALA A 279 -11.14 0.31 20.96
N PHE A 280 -11.16 -0.85 20.28
CA PHE A 280 -10.17 -1.17 19.25
C PHE A 280 -10.20 -0.15 18.11
N VAL A 281 -11.39 0.13 17.56
CA VAL A 281 -11.55 1.06 16.43
C VAL A 281 -11.09 2.45 16.81
N GLU A 282 -11.42 2.94 18.01
CA GLU A 282 -10.99 4.26 18.45
C GLU A 282 -9.47 4.36 18.63
N ARG A 283 -8.83 3.36 19.24
CA ARG A 283 -7.37 3.32 19.33
C ARG A 283 -6.72 3.26 17.94
N ALA A 284 -7.24 2.41 17.06
CA ALA A 284 -6.73 2.27 15.70
C ALA A 284 -6.83 3.59 14.92
N ARG A 285 -7.92 4.35 15.09
CA ARG A 285 -8.06 5.72 14.55
C ARG A 285 -6.96 6.63 15.07
N SER A 286 -6.69 6.63 16.37
CA SER A 286 -5.61 7.43 16.96
C SER A 286 -4.22 7.03 16.42
N ASN A 287 -3.96 5.72 16.27
CA ASN A 287 -2.72 5.21 15.68
C ASN A 287 -2.52 5.68 14.23
N VAL A 288 -3.59 5.61 13.41
CA VAL A 288 -3.56 5.95 11.98
C VAL A 288 -3.55 7.46 11.73
N PHE A 289 -4.41 8.22 12.41
CA PHE A 289 -4.58 9.65 12.15
C PHE A 289 -3.79 10.56 13.10
N GLY A 290 -3.23 10.03 14.20
CA GLY A 290 -2.57 10.82 15.24
C GLY A 290 -3.56 11.34 16.28
N ALA A 291 -3.03 11.93 17.36
CA ALA A 291 -3.83 12.40 18.50
C ALA A 291 -4.78 13.56 18.16
N GLU A 292 -4.37 14.43 17.25
CA GLU A 292 -5.14 15.62 16.82
C GLU A 292 -5.77 15.43 15.43
N GLY A 293 -5.60 14.26 14.82
CA GLY A 293 -6.16 13.94 13.51
C GLY A 293 -7.46 13.15 13.61
N GLY A 294 -7.98 12.75 12.45
CA GLY A 294 -9.15 11.88 12.36
C GLY A 294 -10.47 12.61 12.12
N THR A 295 -10.41 13.92 11.90
CA THR A 295 -11.47 14.73 11.33
C THR A 295 -10.96 15.52 10.11
N ASP A 296 -11.84 15.87 9.18
CA ASP A 296 -11.52 16.81 8.10
C ASP A 296 -11.59 18.28 8.59
N ALA A 297 -11.40 19.22 7.66
CA ALA A 297 -11.35 20.66 7.97
C ALA A 297 -12.71 21.19 8.47
N GLU A 298 -13.80 20.54 8.07
CA GLU A 298 -15.17 20.83 8.47
C GLU A 298 -15.56 20.15 9.80
N GLY A 299 -14.66 19.34 10.37
CA GLY A 299 -14.85 18.63 11.64
C GLY A 299 -15.56 17.28 11.50
N ALA A 300 -15.78 16.78 10.28
CA ALA A 300 -16.40 15.48 10.06
C ALA A 300 -15.39 14.35 10.31
N VAL A 301 -15.89 13.27 10.93
CA VAL A 301 -15.09 12.11 11.33
C VAL A 301 -14.56 11.36 10.09
N LEU A 302 -13.25 11.20 9.98
CA LEU A 302 -12.60 10.44 8.91
C LEU A 302 -12.61 8.94 9.22
N PRO A 303 -13.30 8.06 8.48
CA PRO A 303 -13.32 6.63 8.77
C PRO A 303 -12.00 5.94 8.37
N LEU A 304 -11.64 4.88 9.10
CA LEU A 304 -10.57 3.95 8.73
C LEU A 304 -10.92 3.21 7.43
N ASP A 305 -9.91 2.88 6.61
CA ASP A 305 -10.15 2.25 5.29
C ASP A 305 -10.81 0.88 5.41
N LEU A 306 -10.23 -0.05 6.19
CA LEU A 306 -10.79 -1.38 6.37
C LEU A 306 -10.31 -2.02 7.67
N VAL A 307 -11.20 -2.76 8.36
CA VAL A 307 -10.83 -3.61 9.50
C VAL A 307 -11.09 -5.08 9.15
N GLN A 308 -10.05 -5.89 9.25
CA GLN A 308 -10.09 -7.34 9.01
C GLN A 308 -10.24 -8.09 10.33
N LEU A 309 -11.20 -9.00 10.41
CA LEU A 309 -11.44 -9.84 11.59
C LEU A 309 -10.73 -11.20 11.43
N VAL A 310 -9.87 -11.52 12.39
CA VAL A 310 -9.37 -12.88 12.64
C VAL A 310 -10.24 -13.51 13.73
N TRP A 311 -10.60 -14.79 13.58
CA TRP A 311 -11.35 -15.52 14.60
C TRP A 311 -10.68 -16.81 15.00
N TRP A 312 -10.50 -17.06 16.31
CA TRP A 312 -9.67 -18.17 16.81
C TRP A 312 -10.39 -19.50 16.99
N ASP A 313 -11.68 -19.50 17.30
CA ASP A 313 -12.44 -20.73 17.52
C ASP A 313 -13.93 -20.52 17.27
N PHE A 314 -14.42 -21.04 16.14
CA PHE A 314 -15.83 -20.99 15.76
C PHE A 314 -16.70 -21.98 16.53
N LYS A 315 -16.12 -23.00 17.19
CA LYS A 315 -16.88 -24.00 17.95
C LYS A 315 -17.30 -23.46 19.30
N ASN A 316 -16.41 -22.71 19.95
CA ASN A 316 -16.61 -22.22 21.31
C ASN A 316 -16.96 -20.72 21.38
N SER A 317 -16.91 -19.99 20.27
CA SER A 317 -17.25 -18.56 20.23
C SER A 317 -17.87 -18.16 18.89
N ASP A 318 -19.00 -17.44 18.95
CA ASP A 318 -19.70 -16.92 17.76
C ASP A 318 -19.15 -15.53 17.37
N PRO A 319 -18.64 -15.34 16.13
CA PRO A 319 -18.16 -14.04 15.66
C PRO A 319 -19.28 -13.03 15.35
N LEU A 320 -20.54 -13.46 15.27
CA LEU A 320 -21.63 -12.61 14.78
C LEU A 320 -21.84 -11.33 15.59
N PRO A 321 -21.81 -11.32 16.95
CA PRO A 321 -21.91 -10.08 17.71
C PRO A 321 -20.82 -9.06 17.36
N VAL A 322 -19.58 -9.52 17.17
CA VAL A 322 -18.44 -8.68 16.77
C VAL A 322 -18.65 -8.10 15.38
N LEU A 323 -19.09 -8.93 14.44
CA LEU A 323 -19.36 -8.53 13.06
C LEU A 323 -20.53 -7.53 12.98
N LYS A 324 -21.54 -7.66 13.84
CA LYS A 324 -22.65 -6.70 13.92
C LYS A 324 -22.21 -5.36 14.50
N THR A 325 -21.30 -5.35 15.47
CA THR A 325 -20.69 -4.10 15.95
C THR A 325 -19.85 -3.44 14.86
N LEU A 326 -19.01 -4.20 14.15
CA LEU A 326 -18.26 -3.67 13.00
C LEU A 326 -19.20 -3.13 11.91
N GLN A 327 -20.31 -3.82 11.63
CA GLN A 327 -21.33 -3.35 10.68
C GLN A 327 -21.94 -2.01 11.12
N LYS A 328 -22.27 -1.86 12.41
CA LYS A 328 -22.74 -0.58 12.96
C LYS A 328 -21.71 0.52 12.74
N LEU A 329 -20.43 0.25 13.07
CA LEU A 329 -19.33 1.21 12.89
C LEU A 329 -19.02 1.52 11.41
N ALA A 330 -19.43 0.66 10.48
CA ALA A 330 -19.28 0.86 9.05
C ALA A 330 -20.43 1.64 8.39
N THR A 331 -21.49 1.94 9.13
CA THR A 331 -22.73 2.53 8.60
C THR A 331 -22.99 3.87 9.28
N ASP A 332 -23.29 4.90 8.50
CA ASP A 332 -23.75 6.18 9.05
C ASP A 332 -25.11 5.95 9.72
N GLN A 333 -25.21 6.29 11.01
CA GLN A 333 -26.47 6.21 11.75
C GLN A 333 -27.29 7.45 11.42
N LEU A 334 -28.55 7.26 11.05
CA LEU A 334 -29.43 8.31 10.56
C LEU A 334 -30.56 8.54 11.55
N GLU A 335 -30.88 9.80 11.79
CA GLU A 335 -32.06 10.25 12.52
C GLU A 335 -32.91 11.15 11.62
N VAL A 336 -34.23 11.11 11.82
CA VAL A 336 -35.17 11.98 11.10
C VAL A 336 -35.59 13.08 12.06
N ASN A 337 -35.38 14.33 11.66
CA ASN A 337 -35.94 15.46 12.37
C ASN A 337 -37.47 15.43 12.21
N GLU A 338 -38.20 15.19 13.29
CA GLU A 338 -39.67 15.05 13.25
C GLU A 338 -40.40 16.35 12.84
N GLU A 339 -39.78 17.52 13.02
CA GLU A 339 -40.38 18.81 12.67
C GLU A 339 -40.14 19.20 11.21
N THR A 340 -38.94 18.94 10.68
CA THR A 340 -38.56 19.34 9.30
C THR A 340 -38.67 18.21 8.28
N GLY A 341 -38.71 16.95 8.74
CA GLY A 341 -38.65 15.75 7.91
C GLY A 341 -37.25 15.47 7.34
N GLU A 342 -36.24 16.22 7.75
CA GLU A 342 -34.86 16.08 7.24
C GLU A 342 -34.17 14.86 7.86
N VAL A 343 -33.41 14.13 7.04
CA VAL A 343 -32.55 13.02 7.48
C VAL A 343 -31.17 13.59 7.82
N VAL A 344 -30.75 13.44 9.07
CA VAL A 344 -29.45 13.87 9.56
C VAL A 344 -28.62 12.67 10.02
N ILE A 345 -27.30 12.74 9.84
CA ILE A 345 -26.39 11.74 10.39
C ILE A 345 -26.23 12.01 11.88
N SER A 346 -26.70 11.10 12.74
CA SER A 346 -26.54 11.22 14.19
C SER A 346 -25.18 10.70 14.66
N GLU A 347 -24.73 9.59 14.10
CA GLU A 347 -23.38 9.05 14.33
C GLU A 347 -22.71 8.70 12.98
N PRO A 348 -21.63 9.38 12.58
CA PRO A 348 -20.92 9.06 11.34
C PRO A 348 -20.17 7.73 11.47
N LYS A 349 -20.02 7.03 10.34
CA LYS A 349 -19.24 5.79 10.28
C LYS A 349 -17.78 6.04 10.68
N LYS A 350 -17.19 5.07 11.36
CA LYS A 350 -15.79 5.08 11.83
C LYS A 350 -14.87 4.18 11.01
N ILE A 351 -15.43 3.25 10.24
CA ILE A 351 -14.71 2.37 9.31
C ILE A 351 -15.45 2.37 7.95
N ARG A 352 -14.75 2.12 6.84
CA ARG A 352 -15.41 2.06 5.51
C ARG A 352 -15.80 0.65 5.10
N GLY A 353 -15.09 -0.37 5.57
CA GLY A 353 -15.41 -1.76 5.23
C GLY A 353 -14.87 -2.78 6.22
N ILE A 354 -15.33 -4.02 6.02
CA ILE A 354 -15.07 -5.17 6.88
C ILE A 354 -14.44 -6.27 6.03
N GLY A 355 -13.27 -6.74 6.45
CA GLY A 355 -12.63 -7.92 5.89
C GLY A 355 -12.68 -9.11 6.84
N LEU A 356 -12.53 -10.32 6.29
CA LEU A 356 -12.40 -11.54 7.08
C LEU A 356 -11.07 -12.21 6.78
N ILE A 357 -10.47 -12.85 7.77
CA ILE A 357 -9.21 -13.60 7.61
C ILE A 357 -9.48 -15.05 7.99
N ASP A 358 -9.25 -15.95 7.03
CA ASP A 358 -9.31 -17.40 7.20
C ASP A 358 -10.64 -17.94 7.72
N PHE A 359 -11.74 -17.30 7.32
CA PHE A 359 -13.07 -17.82 7.56
C PHE A 359 -13.33 -19.03 6.65
N PRO A 360 -13.67 -20.21 7.20
CA PRO A 360 -14.14 -21.35 6.41
C PRO A 360 -15.35 -20.98 5.55
N ALA A 361 -15.55 -21.68 4.42
CA ALA A 361 -16.57 -21.31 3.44
C ALA A 361 -18.01 -21.33 4.00
N ASP A 362 -18.31 -22.25 4.93
CA ASP A 362 -19.59 -22.32 5.65
C ASP A 362 -19.79 -21.12 6.58
N GLN A 363 -18.75 -20.73 7.32
CA GLN A 363 -18.78 -19.55 8.20
C GLN A 363 -18.91 -18.26 7.39
N LEU A 364 -18.14 -18.10 6.31
CA LEU A 364 -18.27 -16.96 5.39
C LEU A 364 -19.70 -16.87 4.84
N LYS A 365 -20.28 -18.00 4.41
CA LYS A 365 -21.67 -18.04 3.93
C LYS A 365 -22.66 -17.64 5.02
N ALA A 366 -22.48 -18.11 6.25
CA ALA A 366 -23.34 -17.74 7.38
C ALA A 366 -23.28 -16.23 7.67
N VAL A 367 -22.09 -15.63 7.62
CA VAL A 367 -21.90 -14.17 7.80
C VAL A 367 -22.59 -13.37 6.69
N ILE A 368 -22.46 -13.81 5.43
CA ILE A 368 -23.16 -13.19 4.29
C ILE A 368 -24.69 -13.30 4.49
N GLN A 369 -25.18 -14.48 4.88
CA GLN A 369 -26.62 -14.70 5.14
C GLN A 369 -27.15 -13.86 6.31
N ALA A 370 -26.31 -13.53 7.28
CA ALA A 370 -26.63 -12.61 8.36
C ALA A 370 -26.66 -11.14 7.91
N GLY A 371 -26.36 -10.82 6.65
CA GLY A 371 -26.43 -9.48 6.09
C GLY A 371 -25.29 -8.56 6.51
N VAL A 372 -24.13 -9.11 6.86
CA VAL A 372 -22.91 -8.32 7.14
C VAL A 372 -22.21 -7.99 5.81
N PRO A 373 -21.89 -6.71 5.50
CA PRO A 373 -21.30 -6.32 4.22
C PRO A 373 -19.80 -6.63 4.18
N ILE A 374 -19.44 -7.84 3.75
CA ILE A 374 -18.04 -8.27 3.61
C ILE A 374 -17.43 -7.68 2.35
N THR A 375 -16.34 -6.93 2.52
CA THR A 375 -15.63 -6.23 1.44
C THR A 375 -14.57 -7.12 0.79
N CYS A 376 -13.75 -7.78 1.60
CA CYS A 376 -12.72 -8.69 1.14
C CYS A 376 -12.55 -9.87 2.10
N VAL A 377 -11.99 -10.96 1.58
CA VAL A 377 -11.58 -12.12 2.37
C VAL A 377 -10.11 -12.37 2.11
N GLN A 378 -9.33 -12.43 3.16
CA GLN A 378 -7.96 -12.91 3.11
C GLN A 378 -7.94 -14.42 3.35
N VAL A 379 -7.25 -15.14 2.48
CA VAL A 379 -7.00 -16.57 2.61
C VAL A 379 -5.50 -16.81 2.83
N LEU A 380 -5.17 -17.56 3.88
CA LEU A 380 -3.82 -17.78 4.38
C LEU A 380 -3.37 -19.21 4.16
N GLY A 381 -2.14 -19.36 3.65
CA GLY A 381 -1.47 -20.65 3.56
C GLY A 381 -0.89 -21.12 4.89
N LEU A 382 -1.75 -21.67 5.77
CA LEU A 382 -1.40 -22.49 6.96
C LEU A 382 -1.21 -21.78 8.30
N GLU A 383 -2.28 -21.77 9.12
CA GLU A 383 -2.19 -21.64 10.60
C GLU A 383 -3.17 -22.57 11.36
N ARG A 384 -3.91 -23.43 10.64
CA ARG A 384 -4.74 -24.50 11.22
C ARG A 384 -4.53 -25.83 10.51
N LEU A 385 -4.66 -26.91 11.27
CA LEU A 385 -4.74 -28.30 10.79
C LEU A 385 -5.90 -28.55 9.79
N GLU A 386 -6.73 -27.53 9.54
CA GLU A 386 -7.86 -27.50 8.59
C GLU A 386 -7.81 -26.24 7.68
N ALA A 387 -6.63 -25.67 7.42
CA ALA A 387 -6.48 -24.37 6.75
C ALA A 387 -6.68 -24.36 5.22
N VAL A 388 -7.09 -23.18 4.75
CA VAL A 388 -7.62 -22.78 3.45
C VAL A 388 -6.51 -22.02 2.68
N GLU A 389 -5.76 -22.69 1.80
CA GLU A 389 -4.57 -22.15 1.11
C GLU A 389 -4.84 -21.89 -0.39
N HIS A 390 -4.21 -20.85 -0.95
CA HIS A 390 -4.15 -20.59 -2.39
C HIS A 390 -2.74 -20.17 -2.85
N SER A 391 -1.86 -21.15 -2.99
CA SER A 391 -0.55 -21.04 -3.64
C SER A 391 -0.50 -21.96 -4.86
N VAL A 392 0.55 -21.85 -5.67
CA VAL A 392 0.76 -22.75 -6.83
C VAL A 392 0.73 -24.22 -6.38
N LEU A 393 1.20 -24.51 -5.16
CA LEU A 393 1.36 -25.86 -4.62
C LEU A 393 0.21 -26.33 -3.73
N VAL A 394 -0.62 -25.43 -3.21
CA VAL A 394 -1.70 -25.82 -2.30
C VAL A 394 -2.98 -25.02 -2.56
N ARG A 395 -4.11 -25.73 -2.67
CA ARG A 395 -5.37 -25.20 -3.22
C ARG A 395 -6.59 -25.47 -2.33
N SER A 396 -6.40 -25.69 -1.03
CA SER A 396 -7.48 -26.05 -0.10
C SER A 396 -8.55 -24.95 0.06
N SER A 397 -8.29 -23.72 -0.40
CA SER A 397 -9.24 -22.60 -0.38
C SER A 397 -10.24 -22.51 -1.53
N SER A 398 -10.22 -23.45 -2.46
CA SER A 398 -11.07 -23.42 -3.66
C SER A 398 -12.57 -23.15 -3.38
N PRO A 399 -13.19 -23.69 -2.31
CA PRO A 399 -14.57 -23.35 -1.96
C PRO A 399 -14.79 -21.89 -1.57
N VAL A 400 -13.85 -21.27 -0.86
CA VAL A 400 -13.91 -19.86 -0.47
C VAL A 400 -13.78 -18.96 -1.70
N LEU A 401 -12.87 -19.29 -2.62
CA LEU A 401 -12.72 -18.55 -3.88
C LEU A 401 -13.98 -18.60 -4.73
N ALA A 402 -14.55 -19.80 -4.92
CA ALA A 402 -15.79 -19.96 -5.67
C ALA A 402 -16.96 -19.20 -5.03
N LEU A 403 -17.01 -19.15 -3.69
CA LEU A 403 -18.00 -18.38 -2.96
C LEU A 403 -17.79 -16.87 -3.16
N CYS A 404 -16.57 -16.37 -2.97
CA CYS A 404 -16.24 -14.96 -3.15
C CYS A 404 -16.52 -14.49 -4.57
N ALA A 405 -16.16 -15.28 -5.59
CA ALA A 405 -16.47 -15.00 -6.99
C ALA A 405 -17.98 -14.88 -7.24
N ARG A 406 -18.79 -15.77 -6.65
CA ARG A 406 -20.26 -15.72 -6.77
C ARG A 406 -20.87 -14.47 -6.13
N TYR A 407 -20.30 -14.00 -5.03
CA TYR A 407 -20.81 -12.85 -4.29
C TYR A 407 -20.10 -11.52 -4.64
N GLY A 408 -19.16 -11.53 -5.58
CA GLY A 408 -18.39 -10.33 -5.97
C GLY A 408 -17.45 -9.80 -4.88
N ILE A 409 -17.00 -10.68 -3.96
CA ILE A 409 -16.11 -10.32 -2.86
C ILE A 409 -14.66 -10.48 -3.30
N LYS A 410 -13.81 -9.49 -3.00
CA LYS A 410 -12.39 -9.56 -3.36
C LYS A 410 -11.62 -10.55 -2.48
N VAL A 411 -10.64 -11.23 -3.06
CA VAL A 411 -9.80 -12.17 -2.31
C VAL A 411 -8.35 -11.67 -2.25
N LEU A 412 -7.80 -11.60 -1.04
CA LEU A 412 -6.38 -11.34 -0.80
C LEU A 412 -5.68 -12.68 -0.52
N ALA A 413 -4.74 -13.09 -1.35
CA ALA A 413 -4.07 -14.38 -1.24
C ALA A 413 -2.66 -14.22 -0.65
N ARG A 414 -2.46 -14.75 0.56
CA ARG A 414 -1.15 -14.79 1.22
C ARG A 414 -0.40 -16.08 0.87
N GLY A 415 0.94 -16.03 0.87
CA GLY A 415 1.78 -17.22 0.76
C GLY A 415 2.17 -17.61 -0.67
N GLY A 416 2.00 -16.71 -1.65
CA GLY A 416 2.33 -16.99 -3.05
C GLY A 416 3.75 -17.52 -3.24
N THR A 417 4.73 -17.01 -2.49
CA THR A 417 6.15 -17.41 -2.55
C THR A 417 6.59 -18.34 -1.42
N LEU A 418 5.64 -18.87 -0.62
CA LEU A 418 5.90 -19.74 0.53
C LEU A 418 6.92 -19.14 1.52
N GLY A 419 6.69 -17.88 1.91
CA GLY A 419 7.54 -17.15 2.85
C GLY A 419 8.93 -16.80 2.30
N GLY A 420 9.17 -16.95 0.99
CA GLY A 420 10.45 -16.72 0.31
C GLY A 420 11.16 -17.99 -0.17
N LEU A 421 10.59 -19.18 0.11
CA LEU A 421 11.14 -20.46 -0.33
C LEU A 421 11.12 -20.64 -1.85
N LEU A 422 10.18 -20.00 -2.56
CA LEU A 422 10.15 -19.99 -4.03
C LEU A 422 11.14 -18.96 -4.60
N SER A 423 12.43 -19.15 -4.33
CA SER A 423 13.50 -18.30 -4.84
C SER A 423 14.73 -19.11 -5.24
N ASP A 424 15.56 -18.52 -6.10
CA ASP A 424 16.79 -19.16 -6.64
C ASP A 424 17.73 -19.66 -5.54
N LYS A 425 17.72 -19.04 -4.35
CA LYS A 425 18.57 -19.39 -3.22
C LYS A 425 18.37 -20.83 -2.76
N TYR A 426 17.14 -21.34 -2.81
CA TYR A 426 16.80 -22.63 -2.22
C TYR A 426 16.87 -23.79 -3.20
N LEU A 427 17.09 -23.54 -4.50
CA LEU A 427 17.21 -24.60 -5.49
C LEU A 427 18.48 -25.42 -5.26
N GLY A 428 18.34 -26.73 -5.06
CA GLY A 428 19.43 -27.66 -4.73
C GLY A 428 20.01 -27.48 -3.32
N ALA A 429 19.46 -26.58 -2.50
CA ALA A 429 19.93 -26.32 -1.14
C ALA A 429 19.34 -27.32 -0.13
N PRO A 430 19.99 -27.55 1.02
CA PRO A 430 19.36 -28.25 2.14
C PRO A 430 18.22 -27.41 2.75
N PRO A 431 17.26 -28.05 3.46
CA PRO A 431 16.22 -27.33 4.19
C PRO A 431 16.82 -26.32 5.19
N PRO A 432 16.18 -25.14 5.38
CA PRO A 432 16.62 -24.17 6.37
C PRO A 432 16.43 -24.70 7.80
N ASP A 433 17.32 -24.30 8.69
CA ASP A 433 17.35 -24.73 10.09
C ASP A 433 16.75 -23.62 10.99
N PRO A 434 15.64 -23.87 11.71
CA PRO A 434 15.04 -22.89 12.62
C PRO A 434 16.01 -22.35 13.68
N VAL A 435 17.01 -23.13 14.10
CA VAL A 435 17.99 -22.72 15.13
C VAL A 435 19.01 -21.73 14.56
N LYS A 436 19.44 -21.93 13.31
CA LYS A 436 20.37 -21.02 12.63
C LYS A 436 19.66 -19.75 12.16
N GLY A 437 18.36 -19.86 11.89
CA GLY A 437 17.58 -18.81 11.28
C GLY A 437 17.91 -18.62 9.80
N ASP A 438 17.06 -17.89 9.10
CA ASP A 438 17.30 -17.46 7.72
C ASP A 438 16.66 -16.08 7.50
N PRO A 439 17.46 -15.02 7.31
CA PRO A 439 16.93 -13.67 7.12
C PRO A 439 16.20 -13.47 5.78
N ASP A 440 16.32 -14.38 4.81
CA ASP A 440 15.59 -14.24 3.54
C ASP A 440 14.15 -14.76 3.64
N LEU A 441 13.83 -15.52 4.69
CA LEU A 441 12.48 -16.03 4.96
C LEU A 441 11.72 -15.16 5.96
N ASP A 442 10.39 -15.16 5.83
CA ASP A 442 9.48 -14.47 6.77
C ASP A 442 9.59 -15.08 8.18
N SER A 443 9.53 -16.41 8.24
CA SER A 443 9.59 -17.21 9.45
C SER A 443 10.03 -18.63 9.08
N VAL A 444 11.21 -19.05 9.52
CA VAL A 444 11.75 -20.38 9.22
C VAL A 444 10.82 -21.50 9.72
N PRO A 445 10.30 -21.47 10.97
CA PRO A 445 9.36 -22.51 11.43
C PRO A 445 8.11 -22.61 10.54
N ALA A 446 7.48 -21.48 10.20
CA ALA A 446 6.30 -21.47 9.34
C ALA A 446 6.62 -22.00 7.94
N CYS A 447 7.78 -21.65 7.39
CA CYS A 447 8.25 -22.19 6.11
C CYS A 447 8.41 -23.71 6.16
N MET A 448 8.94 -24.26 7.25
CA MET A 448 9.07 -25.71 7.40
C MET A 448 7.73 -26.43 7.57
N ASP A 449 6.76 -25.81 8.23
CA ASP A 449 5.38 -26.32 8.26
C ASP A 449 4.76 -26.37 6.86
N MET A 450 4.93 -25.30 6.05
CA MET A 450 4.52 -25.31 4.65
C MET A 450 5.16 -26.46 3.87
N VAL A 451 6.46 -26.66 4.04
CA VAL A 451 7.18 -27.78 3.40
C VAL A 451 6.60 -29.13 3.81
N ASN A 452 6.26 -29.32 5.09
CA ASN A 452 5.65 -30.55 5.57
C ASN A 452 4.27 -30.79 4.94
N ASN A 453 3.46 -29.73 4.78
CA ASN A 453 2.14 -29.82 4.17
C ASN A 453 2.21 -30.09 2.65
N ILE A 454 3.25 -29.60 1.98
CA ILE A 454 3.60 -29.95 0.59
C ILE A 454 4.14 -31.40 0.51
N GLY A 455 4.32 -32.12 1.61
CA GLY A 455 4.81 -33.50 1.61
C GLY A 455 6.33 -33.63 1.55
N GLY A 456 7.06 -32.60 1.99
CA GLY A 456 8.50 -32.63 2.27
C GLY A 456 9.37 -31.84 1.29
N TRP A 457 10.63 -31.65 1.69
CA TRP A 457 11.59 -30.81 0.96
C TRP A 457 11.87 -31.27 -0.47
N SER A 458 11.93 -32.59 -0.72
CA SER A 458 12.14 -33.12 -2.08
C SER A 458 11.06 -32.65 -3.04
N LYS A 459 9.79 -32.65 -2.61
CA LYS A 459 8.67 -32.20 -3.43
C LYS A 459 8.72 -30.69 -3.68
N LEU A 460 9.13 -29.91 -2.67
CA LEU A 460 9.39 -28.49 -2.88
C LEU A 460 10.48 -28.28 -3.94
N GLN A 461 11.56 -29.06 -3.94
CA GLN A 461 12.64 -28.93 -4.93
C GLN A 461 12.16 -29.26 -6.35
N GLU A 462 11.35 -30.32 -6.51
CA GLU A 462 10.74 -30.67 -7.79
C GLU A 462 9.84 -29.53 -8.30
N ALA A 463 8.99 -28.98 -7.44
CA ALA A 463 8.13 -27.86 -7.75
C ALA A 463 8.92 -26.59 -8.10
N LEU A 464 9.94 -26.26 -7.31
CA LEU A 464 10.79 -25.08 -7.53
C LEU A 464 11.55 -25.20 -8.85
N ALA A 465 11.99 -26.39 -9.25
CA ALA A 465 12.61 -26.60 -10.56
C ALA A 465 11.62 -26.34 -11.71
N VAL A 466 10.36 -26.76 -11.59
CA VAL A 466 9.31 -26.45 -12.57
C VAL A 466 9.05 -24.94 -12.64
N VAL A 467 8.85 -24.28 -11.50
CA VAL A 467 8.64 -22.82 -11.43
C VAL A 467 9.84 -22.08 -12.02
N LYS A 468 11.06 -22.51 -11.73
CA LYS A 468 12.29 -21.92 -12.28
C LYS A 468 12.35 -22.04 -13.80
N ASN A 469 12.03 -23.22 -14.35
CA ASN A 469 12.01 -23.42 -15.81
C ASN A 469 11.00 -22.50 -16.50
N VAL A 470 9.82 -22.29 -15.90
CA VAL A 470 8.83 -21.33 -16.42
C VAL A 470 9.35 -19.90 -16.32
N ALA A 471 9.98 -19.54 -15.20
CA ALA A 471 10.57 -18.22 -15.01
C ALA A 471 11.66 -17.91 -16.05
N GLU A 472 12.54 -18.88 -16.31
CA GLU A 472 13.61 -18.76 -17.32
C GLU A 472 13.06 -18.64 -18.74
N LYS A 473 12.02 -19.40 -19.09
CA LYS A 473 11.33 -19.30 -20.39
C LYS A 473 10.87 -17.87 -20.71
N HIS A 474 10.42 -17.14 -19.68
CA HIS A 474 9.86 -15.79 -19.83
C HIS A 474 10.81 -14.66 -19.40
N GLY A 475 12.01 -15.00 -18.90
CA GLY A 475 12.98 -14.01 -18.43
C GLY A 475 12.58 -13.25 -17.16
N VAL A 476 11.74 -13.85 -16.32
CA VAL A 476 11.23 -13.25 -15.06
C VAL A 476 11.80 -13.96 -13.83
N LYS A 477 11.52 -13.44 -12.63
CA LYS A 477 11.87 -14.11 -11.36
C LYS A 477 10.92 -15.28 -11.05
N PRO A 478 11.39 -16.36 -10.39
CA PRO A 478 10.52 -17.43 -9.90
C PRO A 478 9.37 -16.92 -9.02
N GLU A 479 9.66 -15.92 -8.19
CA GLU A 479 8.68 -15.23 -7.35
C GLU A 479 7.55 -14.62 -8.21
N THR A 480 7.89 -14.00 -9.35
CA THR A 480 6.94 -13.38 -10.28
C THR A 480 5.99 -14.42 -10.91
N VAL A 481 6.47 -15.61 -11.23
CA VAL A 481 5.62 -16.70 -11.76
C VAL A 481 4.54 -17.08 -10.76
N ALA A 482 4.92 -17.26 -9.48
CA ALA A 482 3.99 -17.66 -8.44
C ALA A 482 2.95 -16.56 -8.13
N LEU A 483 3.38 -15.29 -8.09
CA LEU A 483 2.47 -14.16 -7.89
C LEU A 483 1.55 -13.95 -9.09
N ARG A 484 2.05 -14.13 -10.32
CA ARG A 484 1.21 -14.04 -11.54
C ARG A 484 0.14 -15.11 -11.54
N TRP A 485 0.47 -16.34 -11.15
CA TRP A 485 -0.51 -17.41 -11.03
C TRP A 485 -1.64 -17.06 -10.04
N GLN A 486 -1.32 -16.41 -8.90
CA GLN A 486 -2.35 -15.94 -7.97
C GLN A 486 -3.25 -14.85 -8.57
N ILE A 487 -2.67 -13.93 -9.36
CA ILE A 487 -3.42 -12.90 -10.08
C ILE A 487 -4.36 -13.52 -11.12
N ASP A 488 -3.87 -14.51 -11.88
CA ASP A 488 -4.66 -15.22 -12.89
C ASP A 488 -5.81 -16.04 -12.26
N ALA A 489 -5.64 -16.47 -11.00
CA ALA A 489 -6.72 -17.08 -10.21
C ALA A 489 -7.73 -16.06 -9.63
N GLY A 490 -7.62 -14.77 -9.98
CA GLY A 490 -8.53 -13.71 -9.55
C GLY A 490 -8.27 -13.19 -8.13
N CYS A 491 -7.10 -13.50 -7.56
CA CYS A 491 -6.70 -13.02 -6.22
C CYS A 491 -5.77 -11.81 -6.32
N PHE A 492 -5.74 -11.00 -5.27
CA PHE A 492 -4.73 -9.96 -5.05
C PHE A 492 -3.61 -10.55 -4.19
N PRO A 493 -2.37 -10.69 -4.69
CA PRO A 493 -1.29 -11.25 -3.88
C PRO A 493 -0.96 -10.38 -2.68
N LEU A 494 -0.76 -11.01 -1.53
CA LEU A 494 -0.29 -10.37 -0.30
C LEU A 494 1.18 -10.76 -0.06
N ALA A 495 2.09 -9.85 -0.41
CA ALA A 495 3.53 -10.06 -0.35
C ALA A 495 4.13 -9.44 0.93
N THR A 496 4.98 -10.18 1.63
CA THR A 496 5.58 -9.71 2.88
C THR A 496 6.68 -8.67 2.62
N THR A 497 6.59 -7.50 3.26
CA THR A 497 7.59 -6.43 3.14
C THR A 497 8.98 -6.90 3.59
N ARG A 498 10.03 -6.43 2.89
CA ARG A 498 11.44 -6.62 3.26
C ARG A 498 12.12 -5.29 3.53
N TRP A 499 13.19 -5.32 4.33
CA TRP A 499 13.78 -4.12 4.94
C TRP A 499 15.28 -4.01 4.70
N GLY A 500 15.78 -2.78 4.77
CA GLY A 500 17.21 -2.47 4.67
C GLY A 500 17.83 -3.07 3.39
N PRO A 501 18.98 -3.77 3.49
CA PRO A 501 19.64 -4.38 2.32
C PRO A 501 18.82 -5.41 1.56
N ARG A 502 17.74 -5.93 2.17
CA ARG A 502 16.82 -6.90 1.58
C ARG A 502 15.58 -6.27 0.95
N ALA A 503 15.48 -4.94 0.89
CA ALA A 503 14.38 -4.27 0.19
C ALA A 503 14.19 -4.84 -1.23
N TRP A 504 12.94 -5.05 -1.63
CA TRP A 504 12.51 -5.69 -2.88
C TRP A 504 12.83 -7.19 -3.05
N ARG A 505 13.45 -7.83 -2.05
CA ARG A 505 13.78 -9.26 -2.12
C ARG A 505 12.54 -10.16 -2.21
N GLN A 506 11.39 -9.69 -1.73
CA GLN A 506 10.11 -10.40 -1.83
C GLN A 506 9.65 -10.63 -3.29
N PHE A 507 10.24 -9.92 -4.25
CA PHE A 507 10.02 -10.09 -5.69
C PHE A 507 11.25 -10.64 -6.42
N GLY A 508 12.27 -11.14 -5.70
CA GLY A 508 13.46 -11.74 -6.31
C GLY A 508 14.61 -10.79 -6.63
N TYR A 509 14.51 -9.50 -6.27
CA TYR A 509 15.55 -8.51 -6.55
C TYR A 509 16.57 -8.41 -5.40
N LEU A 510 17.86 -8.58 -5.73
CA LEU A 510 18.99 -8.60 -4.78
C LEU A 510 19.73 -7.27 -4.79
N GLY A 511 20.08 -6.75 -3.60
CA GLY A 511 20.85 -5.50 -3.46
C GLY A 511 20.10 -4.24 -3.89
N TRP A 512 18.79 -4.34 -4.14
CA TRP A 512 17.96 -3.24 -4.67
C TRP A 512 17.67 -2.13 -3.67
N GLY A 513 18.10 -2.29 -2.41
CA GLY A 513 18.05 -1.23 -1.40
C GLY A 513 19.09 -0.13 -1.60
N SER A 514 20.05 -0.28 -2.53
CA SER A 514 20.99 0.80 -2.88
C SER A 514 20.58 1.51 -4.17
N GLN A 515 20.70 2.82 -4.18
CA GLN A 515 20.40 3.64 -5.36
C GLN A 515 21.32 3.31 -6.55
N GLU A 516 22.59 2.99 -6.29
CA GLU A 516 23.55 2.64 -7.33
C GLU A 516 23.09 1.42 -8.13
N MET A 517 22.44 0.46 -7.46
CA MET A 517 21.91 -0.74 -8.10
C MET A 517 20.52 -0.50 -8.71
N SER A 518 19.61 0.16 -7.98
CA SER A 518 18.21 0.31 -8.41
C SER A 518 18.01 1.40 -9.45
N GLY A 519 18.87 2.43 -9.46
CA GLY A 519 18.66 3.65 -10.24
C GLY A 519 17.34 4.38 -9.91
N GLY A 520 16.75 4.09 -8.74
CA GLY A 520 15.43 4.61 -8.34
C GLY A 520 14.25 3.93 -9.03
N LYS A 521 14.46 2.77 -9.68
CA LYS A 521 13.41 1.95 -10.29
C LYS A 521 12.84 0.95 -9.28
N PRO A 522 11.53 0.66 -9.34
CA PRO A 522 10.92 -0.41 -8.56
C PRO A 522 11.62 -1.76 -8.80
N GLY A 523 11.79 -2.56 -7.74
CA GLY A 523 12.41 -3.89 -7.80
C GLY A 523 11.38 -4.99 -8.02
N VAL A 524 10.62 -4.91 -9.11
CA VAL A 524 9.57 -5.86 -9.47
C VAL A 524 9.46 -5.98 -10.99
N ASP A 525 9.17 -7.18 -11.50
CA ASP A 525 9.04 -7.41 -12.94
C ASP A 525 7.73 -6.78 -13.48
N ALA A 526 7.82 -5.97 -14.54
CA ALA A 526 6.66 -5.32 -15.18
C ALA A 526 5.58 -6.30 -15.67
N ALA A 527 5.98 -7.53 -16.03
CA ALA A 527 5.09 -8.60 -16.48
C ALA A 527 4.02 -8.98 -15.44
N LEU A 528 4.28 -8.73 -14.15
CA LEU A 528 3.32 -8.99 -13.08
C LEU A 528 2.07 -8.11 -13.18
N PHE A 529 2.22 -6.87 -13.69
CA PHE A 529 1.14 -5.87 -13.67
C PHE A 529 0.36 -5.77 -14.97
N GLN A 530 0.78 -6.46 -16.04
CA GLN A 530 0.07 -6.46 -17.32
C GLN A 530 -1.33 -7.05 -17.16
N VAL A 531 -2.25 -6.64 -18.03
CA VAL A 531 -3.62 -7.19 -18.06
C VAL A 531 -3.55 -8.66 -18.47
N GLU A 532 -2.94 -8.93 -19.61
CA GLU A 532 -2.70 -10.30 -20.09
C GLU A 532 -1.64 -11.02 -19.27
N SER A 533 -1.81 -12.33 -19.10
CA SER A 533 -0.80 -13.17 -18.47
C SER A 533 0.31 -13.51 -19.45
N PHE A 534 1.54 -13.50 -18.96
CA PHE A 534 2.67 -14.04 -19.71
C PHE A 534 2.73 -15.58 -19.63
N LEU A 535 1.97 -16.20 -18.73
CA LEU A 535 1.89 -17.65 -18.61
C LEU A 535 1.01 -18.22 -19.74
N ASP A 536 1.58 -19.09 -20.57
CA ASP A 536 0.81 -19.77 -21.61
C ASP A 536 0.11 -21.04 -21.10
N VAL A 537 -0.65 -21.69 -21.98
CA VAL A 537 -1.43 -22.88 -21.65
C VAL A 537 -0.55 -24.02 -21.13
N ASP A 538 0.65 -24.20 -21.69
CA ASP A 538 1.57 -25.25 -21.27
C ASP A 538 2.16 -24.94 -19.88
N ASP A 539 2.49 -23.68 -19.61
CA ASP A 539 2.95 -23.24 -18.30
C ASP A 539 1.87 -23.42 -17.25
N MET A 540 0.64 -22.97 -17.54
CA MET A 540 -0.51 -23.16 -16.65
C MET A 540 -0.77 -24.64 -16.39
N THR A 541 -0.73 -25.50 -17.40
CA THR A 541 -0.89 -26.96 -17.23
C THR A 541 0.17 -27.54 -16.30
N ARG A 542 1.44 -27.12 -16.44
CA ARG A 542 2.55 -27.58 -15.58
C ARG A 542 2.37 -27.10 -14.14
N LEU A 543 2.03 -25.83 -13.94
CA LEU A 543 1.78 -25.26 -12.61
C LEU A 543 0.55 -25.91 -11.97
N GLU A 544 -0.49 -26.20 -12.74
CA GLU A 544 -1.69 -26.91 -12.31
C GLU A 544 -1.38 -28.34 -11.83
N ALA A 545 -0.45 -29.02 -12.48
CA ALA A 545 -0.01 -30.36 -12.12
C ALA A 545 0.73 -30.44 -10.78
N LEU A 546 1.29 -29.33 -10.28
CA LEU A 546 2.06 -29.33 -9.04
C LEU A 546 1.19 -29.61 -7.79
N ALA A 547 -0.08 -29.21 -7.80
CA ALA A 547 -0.99 -29.46 -6.68
C ALA A 547 -1.71 -30.83 -6.74
N THR A 548 -1.79 -31.47 -7.92
CA THR A 548 -2.49 -32.76 -8.10
C THR A 548 -1.74 -33.96 -7.52
N VAL A 549 -0.52 -33.75 -7.00
CA VAL A 549 0.26 -34.76 -6.27
C VAL A 549 -0.21 -34.92 -4.81
N HIS A 550 -1.27 -34.19 -4.39
CA HIS A 550 -1.62 -33.97 -2.98
C HIS A 550 -3.11 -34.10 -2.61
N ALA A 551 -3.91 -34.84 -3.40
CA ALA A 551 -5.26 -35.27 -3.01
C ALA A 551 -5.24 -36.61 -2.26
#